data_AF-A0A9P4MFA9-F1
#
_entry.id   AF-A0A9P4MFA9-F1
#
_cell.length_a   1.000
_cell.length_b   1.000
_cell.length_c   1.000
_cell.angle_alpha   90.00
_cell.angle_beta   90.00
_cell.angle_gamma   90.00
#
_symmetry.space_group_name_H-M   'P 1'
#
loop_
_entity.id
_entity.type
_entity.pdbx_description
1 polymer ?
#
loop_
_entity_poly.entity_id
_entity_poly.type
_entity_poly.pdbx_seq_one_letter_code
_entity_poly.pdbx_strand_id
1 'polypeptide(L)'
;MVLVLFRVILFCLVLSSLAGFSAGLRISERLSDVSANTSISGHLFAGSRFIGNFRTCNLKTRIQWPPHPPGLRFLRDDQANGHKFPRHQSIDRWYVAQLVDHQPRIRKISATQWYQQQSDLETVSTQNSIPSIDHAYERWWLKSFFERVIMRPEKCVPLNRLFFEYGPYLQDIFNGVAGPATQAELVGMSQYVNSFFKAEVMGPRHEFTFQRFMSATYAIDRNSKWQGSNERFTIPEKLDRKLGYLERIISGCQVMKIKSMIPYMQITNQRIYGLLRNMDQKLGSKIRRANVGFSAFAPLYKAYMEQLACEKMAVIGHVYRLADQVSRDLRTAGNLRGADTAALSRWRCILERHKEVIARPQSWRFAIDWDWDHRHSRSHVWYDEEMTNVTACIIVA
;
A
#
# COMPACT_ATOMS: atom_id res chain seq x y z
N MET A 1 -19.08 -39.12 1.87
CA MET A 1 -18.26 -38.00 1.35
C MET A 1 -18.20 -36.76 2.24
N VAL A 2 -19.15 -36.54 3.17
CA VAL A 2 -19.11 -35.39 4.11
C VAL A 2 -18.12 -35.59 5.29
N LEU A 3 -17.74 -36.83 5.60
CA LEU A 3 -16.83 -37.16 6.72
C LEU A 3 -15.32 -37.04 6.42
N VAL A 4 -14.92 -36.90 5.14
CA VAL A 4 -13.50 -36.72 4.76
C VAL A 4 -13.07 -35.25 4.82
N LEU A 5 -14.01 -34.32 4.58
CA LEU A 5 -13.74 -32.88 4.63
C LEU A 5 -13.48 -32.38 6.06
N PHE A 6 -14.11 -32.98 7.07
CA PHE A 6 -13.94 -32.59 8.48
C PHE A 6 -12.58 -32.99 9.06
N ARG A 7 -11.93 -34.04 8.53
CA ARG A 7 -10.60 -34.48 8.99
C ARG A 7 -9.45 -33.63 8.44
N VAL A 8 -9.60 -33.00 7.28
CA VAL A 8 -8.57 -32.11 6.71
C VAL A 8 -8.56 -30.75 7.40
N ILE A 9 -9.72 -30.22 7.79
CA ILE A 9 -9.82 -28.93 8.50
C ILE A 9 -9.30 -29.04 9.94
N LEU A 10 -9.54 -30.17 10.62
CA LEU A 10 -9.01 -30.39 11.97
C LEU A 10 -7.49 -30.63 11.99
N PHE A 11 -6.91 -31.16 10.90
CA PHE A 11 -5.46 -31.40 10.80
C PHE A 11 -4.67 -30.10 10.59
N CYS A 12 -5.24 -29.09 9.92
CA CYS A 12 -4.60 -27.78 9.74
C CYS A 12 -4.63 -26.90 11.01
N LEU A 13 -5.63 -27.09 11.89
CA LEU A 13 -5.76 -26.33 13.14
C LEU A 13 -4.90 -26.85 14.30
N VAL A 14 -4.45 -28.12 14.23
CA VAL A 14 -3.61 -28.73 15.27
C VAL A 14 -2.10 -28.54 15.00
N LEU A 15 -1.70 -28.25 13.76
CA LEU A 15 -0.29 -27.98 13.42
C LEU A 15 0.15 -26.53 13.68
N SER A 16 -0.77 -25.62 13.97
CA SER A 16 -0.47 -24.22 14.29
C SER A 16 -0.29 -23.95 15.80
N SER A 17 -0.49 -24.96 16.67
CA SER A 17 -0.33 -24.85 18.13
C SER A 17 0.93 -25.52 18.71
N LEU A 18 1.79 -26.10 17.87
CA LEU A 18 3.02 -26.80 18.28
C LEU A 18 4.24 -26.31 17.49
N ALA A 19 4.56 -25.03 17.62
CA ALA A 19 5.88 -24.50 17.28
C ALA A 19 6.25 -23.35 18.22
N GLY A 20 6.22 -23.65 19.53
CA GLY A 20 6.92 -22.85 20.53
C GLY A 20 8.38 -23.25 20.55
N PHE A 21 9.26 -22.42 19.99
CA PHE A 21 10.67 -22.44 20.35
C PHE A 21 11.17 -21.01 20.55
N SER A 22 11.41 -20.72 21.83
CA SER A 22 12.08 -19.55 22.37
C SER A 22 13.55 -19.52 21.95
N ALA A 23 13.98 -18.42 21.34
CA ALA A 23 15.37 -17.99 21.34
C ALA A 23 15.39 -16.47 21.50
N GLY A 24 15.94 -16.03 22.63
CA GLY A 24 16.00 -14.63 23.02
C GLY A 24 16.95 -13.81 22.16
N LEU A 25 16.52 -12.60 21.85
CA LEU A 25 17.39 -11.52 21.39
C LEU A 25 17.02 -10.27 22.19
N ARG A 26 17.81 -10.01 23.23
CA ARG A 26 17.83 -8.72 23.93
C ARG A 26 18.39 -7.69 22.96
N ILE A 27 17.55 -6.80 22.46
CA ILE A 27 17.99 -5.52 21.90
C ILE A 27 17.37 -4.44 22.77
N SER A 28 18.26 -3.78 23.52
CA SER A 28 17.98 -2.59 24.30
C SER A 28 17.72 -1.42 23.36
N GLU A 29 16.48 -0.97 23.25
CA GLU A 29 16.15 0.33 22.64
C GLU A 29 15.55 1.26 23.70
N ARG A 30 16.40 2.14 24.21
CA ARG A 30 15.98 3.49 24.60
C ARG A 30 15.66 4.23 23.30
N LEU A 31 14.39 4.49 23.05
CA LEU A 31 13.95 5.51 22.09
C LEU A 31 13.00 6.44 22.82
N SER A 32 13.57 7.57 23.23
CA SER A 32 12.87 8.79 23.59
C SER A 32 12.12 9.34 22.38
N ASP A 33 10.89 9.74 22.69
CA ASP A 33 9.89 10.54 21.98
C ASP A 33 10.31 11.57 20.91
N VAL A 34 9.25 12.00 20.22
CA VAL A 34 9.06 13.28 19.50
C VAL A 34 9.49 13.30 18.02
N SER A 35 8.50 13.50 17.14
CA SER A 35 8.61 13.86 15.72
C SER A 35 9.07 12.79 14.72
N ALA A 36 8.34 11.68 14.60
CA ALA A 36 8.34 10.94 13.33
C ALA A 36 7.44 11.66 12.31
N ASN A 37 7.88 12.86 11.91
CA ASN A 37 7.43 13.62 10.75
C ASN A 37 8.07 13.06 9.46
N THR A 38 8.44 11.79 9.46
CA THR A 38 9.05 11.10 8.32
C THR A 38 7.95 10.51 7.46
N SER A 39 7.69 11.18 6.34
CA SER A 39 6.82 10.64 5.30
C SER A 39 7.28 9.23 4.94
N ILE A 40 6.36 8.27 5.01
CA ILE A 40 6.62 6.86 4.68
C ILE A 40 7.04 6.72 3.20
N SER A 41 6.62 7.66 2.35
CA SER A 41 7.07 7.82 0.96
C SER A 41 8.50 8.34 0.83
N GLY A 42 8.95 9.21 1.73
CA GLY A 42 10.32 9.73 1.75
C GLY A 42 11.33 8.62 1.99
N HIS A 43 11.12 7.72 2.94
CA HIS A 43 12.11 6.68 3.22
C HIS A 43 12.02 5.43 2.34
N LEU A 44 10.91 5.16 1.67
CA LEU A 44 10.85 4.00 0.78
C LEU A 44 11.63 4.22 -0.53
N PHE A 45 11.80 5.46 -1.02
CA PHE A 45 12.57 5.74 -2.25
C PHE A 45 13.35 7.06 -2.34
N ALA A 46 13.48 7.90 -1.31
CA ALA A 46 14.36 9.08 -1.40
C ALA A 46 15.87 8.74 -1.48
N GLY A 47 16.26 7.46 -1.41
CA GLY A 47 17.66 7.08 -1.24
C GLY A 47 18.48 6.88 -2.52
N SER A 48 17.91 6.53 -3.67
CA SER A 48 18.74 6.34 -4.88
C SER A 48 17.96 6.38 -6.18
N ARG A 49 18.46 7.18 -7.14
CA ARG A 49 18.04 7.11 -8.56
C ARG A 49 18.39 5.77 -9.22
N PHE A 50 19.14 4.92 -8.52
CA PHE A 50 19.78 3.73 -9.04
C PHE A 50 19.61 2.54 -8.11
N ILE A 51 19.30 1.38 -8.65
CA ILE A 51 19.34 0.11 -7.93
C ILE A 51 20.69 -0.52 -8.21
N GLY A 52 21.54 -0.60 -7.18
CA GLY A 52 22.83 -1.30 -7.25
C GLY A 52 22.79 -2.71 -6.68
N ASN A 53 21.75 -3.06 -5.93
CA ASN A 53 21.57 -4.38 -5.34
C ASN A 53 20.09 -4.76 -5.19
N PHE A 54 19.84 -6.06 -5.15
CA PHE A 54 18.59 -6.64 -4.66
C PHE A 54 18.92 -7.53 -3.46
N ARG A 55 18.67 -7.01 -2.25
CA ARG A 55 19.02 -7.66 -0.99
C ARG A 55 20.51 -8.02 -0.93
N THR A 56 20.85 -9.31 -1.06
CA THR A 56 22.21 -9.84 -1.01
C THR A 56 22.89 -9.92 -2.38
N CYS A 57 22.17 -9.61 -3.47
CA CYS A 57 22.70 -9.69 -4.82
C CYS A 57 23.14 -8.32 -5.33
N ASN A 58 24.45 -8.14 -5.55
CA ASN A 58 25.01 -6.96 -6.18
C ASN A 58 24.86 -7.05 -7.70
N LEU A 59 24.34 -6.00 -8.32
CA LEU A 59 24.15 -5.95 -9.77
C LEU A 59 25.44 -5.57 -10.47
N LYS A 60 25.73 -6.22 -11.62
CA LYS A 60 26.88 -5.87 -12.47
C LYS A 60 26.78 -4.42 -12.98
N THR A 61 25.57 -4.00 -13.36
CA THR A 61 25.25 -2.64 -13.79
C THR A 61 24.09 -2.11 -12.96
N ARG A 62 24.19 -0.85 -12.55
CA ARG A 62 23.10 -0.19 -11.81
C ARG A 62 21.91 0.05 -12.74
N ILE A 63 20.71 -0.28 -12.28
CA ILE A 63 19.47 0.03 -13.00
C ILE A 63 19.03 1.43 -12.58
N GLN A 64 18.69 2.28 -13.53
CA GLN A 64 18.17 3.62 -13.22
C GLN A 64 16.64 3.58 -13.13
N TRP A 65 16.06 4.20 -12.10
CA TRP A 65 14.62 4.46 -12.11
C TRP A 65 14.31 5.53 -13.15
N PRO A 66 13.23 5.38 -13.96
CA PRO A 66 12.90 6.37 -14.96
C PRO A 66 12.69 7.75 -14.30
N PRO A 67 13.19 8.82 -14.91
CA PRO A 67 12.97 10.16 -14.38
C PRO A 67 11.48 10.51 -14.53
N HIS A 68 10.80 10.79 -13.41
CA HIS A 68 9.49 11.45 -13.45
C HIS A 68 9.69 12.94 -13.19
N PRO A 69 8.90 13.81 -13.85
CA PRO A 69 8.86 15.20 -13.46
C PRO A 69 8.45 15.29 -11.97
N PRO A 70 9.07 16.15 -11.16
CA PRO A 70 8.60 16.40 -9.80
C PRO A 70 7.13 16.84 -9.83
N GLY A 71 6.35 16.48 -8.81
CA GLY A 71 4.93 16.85 -8.73
C GLY A 71 4.70 18.36 -8.89
N LEU A 72 5.61 19.20 -8.37
CA LEU A 72 5.57 20.65 -8.55
C LEU A 72 5.77 21.11 -10.00
N ARG A 73 6.72 20.52 -10.73
CA ARG A 73 6.92 20.84 -12.16
C ARG A 73 5.64 20.50 -12.93
N PHE A 74 5.08 19.34 -12.63
CA PHE A 74 3.87 18.86 -13.26
C PHE A 74 2.64 19.73 -12.95
N LEU A 75 2.49 20.18 -11.71
CA LEU A 75 1.43 21.12 -11.29
C LEU A 75 1.55 22.49 -12.00
N ARG A 76 2.78 23.00 -12.16
CA ARG A 76 3.06 24.24 -12.90
C ARG A 76 2.74 24.11 -14.38
N ASP A 77 3.16 23.00 -15.00
CA ASP A 77 2.88 22.72 -16.40
C ASP A 77 1.35 22.60 -16.65
N ASP A 78 0.60 22.04 -15.70
CA ASP A 78 -0.87 21.97 -15.76
C ASP A 78 -1.52 23.38 -15.70
N GLN A 79 -1.06 24.24 -14.78
CA GLN A 79 -1.55 25.61 -14.63
C GLN A 79 -1.24 26.49 -15.85
N ALA A 80 0.00 26.45 -16.35
CA ALA A 80 0.50 27.39 -17.36
C ALA A 80 -0.12 27.15 -18.76
N ASN A 81 -0.53 25.92 -19.06
CA ASN A 81 -0.84 25.55 -20.44
C ASN A 81 -2.33 25.52 -20.77
N GLY A 82 -3.24 25.80 -19.82
CA GLY A 82 -4.68 25.82 -20.08
C GLY A 82 -5.18 24.57 -20.83
N HIS A 83 -4.61 23.40 -20.51
CA HIS A 83 -4.84 22.14 -21.20
C HIS A 83 -4.39 22.11 -22.68
N LYS A 84 -3.32 22.79 -23.12
CA LYS A 84 -2.87 22.80 -24.53
C LYS A 84 -1.77 21.78 -24.90
N PHE A 85 -1.25 21.01 -23.94
CA PHE A 85 -0.41 19.86 -24.27
C PHE A 85 -1.28 18.62 -24.49
N PRO A 86 -1.19 17.91 -25.63
CA PRO A 86 -1.80 16.58 -25.77
C PRO A 86 -1.30 15.60 -24.68
N ARG A 87 -0.13 15.86 -24.09
CA ARG A 87 0.47 15.12 -22.97
C ARG A 87 -0.20 15.36 -21.60
N HIS A 88 -0.96 16.46 -21.44
CA HIS A 88 -1.50 16.93 -20.15
C HIS A 88 -2.96 17.44 -20.22
N GLN A 89 -3.62 17.31 -21.38
CA GLN A 89 -4.98 17.76 -21.69
C GLN A 89 -6.12 17.23 -20.79
N SER A 90 -5.84 16.40 -19.78
CA SER A 90 -6.86 15.65 -19.04
C SER A 90 -6.60 15.46 -17.54
N ILE A 91 -5.76 16.28 -16.91
CA ILE A 91 -5.40 16.07 -15.49
C ILE A 91 -6.36 16.79 -14.56
N ASP A 92 -7.62 16.43 -14.70
CA ASP A 92 -8.63 16.55 -13.67
C ASP A 92 -8.34 15.44 -12.63
N ARG A 93 -7.22 15.54 -11.90
CA ARG A 93 -6.73 14.44 -11.03
C ARG A 93 -5.87 14.89 -9.86
N TRP A 94 -5.98 16.11 -9.34
CA TRP A 94 -5.30 16.47 -8.09
C TRP A 94 -6.19 16.12 -6.91
N TYR A 95 -5.74 15.21 -6.05
CA TYR A 95 -6.47 14.80 -4.86
C TYR A 95 -5.78 15.31 -3.59
N VAL A 96 -6.54 15.95 -2.72
CA VAL A 96 -6.09 16.48 -1.44
C VAL A 96 -6.98 15.97 -0.32
N ALA A 97 -6.49 16.03 0.91
CA ALA A 97 -7.34 15.85 2.07
C ALA A 97 -7.94 17.20 2.48
N GLN A 98 -9.21 17.22 2.88
CA GLN A 98 -9.86 18.38 3.50
C GLN A 98 -10.57 17.90 4.76
N LEU A 99 -10.52 18.68 5.84
CA LEU A 99 -11.30 18.37 7.03
C LEU A 99 -12.78 18.70 6.77
N VAL A 100 -13.63 17.67 6.87
CA VAL A 100 -15.10 17.81 6.92
C VAL A 100 -15.52 17.13 8.21
N ASP A 101 -16.18 17.87 9.08
CA ASP A 101 -16.53 17.43 10.44
C ASP A 101 -15.32 16.88 11.22
N HIS A 102 -14.15 17.51 11.09
CA HIS A 102 -12.88 17.04 11.69
C HIS A 102 -12.37 15.67 11.18
N GLN A 103 -12.86 15.18 10.03
CA GLN A 103 -12.33 13.99 9.37
C GLN A 103 -11.74 14.34 8.00
N PRO A 104 -10.60 13.76 7.62
CA PRO A 104 -10.03 13.96 6.30
C PRO A 104 -10.93 13.30 5.24
N ARG A 105 -11.50 14.11 4.37
CA ARG A 105 -12.19 13.70 3.15
C ARG A 105 -11.29 13.95 1.95
N ILE A 106 -11.14 12.94 1.12
CA ILE A 106 -10.38 13.06 -0.13
C ILE A 106 -11.23 13.81 -1.13
N ARG A 107 -10.72 14.94 -1.61
CA ARG A 107 -11.41 15.79 -2.57
C ARG A 107 -10.51 16.01 -3.77
N LYS A 108 -11.16 16.06 -4.93
CA LYS A 108 -10.55 16.45 -6.19
C LYS A 108 -10.52 17.98 -6.33
N ILE A 109 -9.39 18.53 -6.74
CA ILE A 109 -9.23 19.96 -7.00
C ILE A 109 -8.55 20.20 -8.35
N SER A 110 -8.67 21.40 -8.89
CA SER A 110 -7.89 21.86 -10.04
C SER A 110 -6.51 22.35 -9.61
N ALA A 111 -5.56 22.48 -10.54
CA ALA A 111 -4.27 23.12 -10.26
C ALA A 111 -4.44 24.56 -9.76
N THR A 112 -5.37 25.32 -10.33
CA THR A 112 -5.69 26.67 -9.86
C THR A 112 -6.17 26.68 -8.41
N GLN A 113 -7.08 25.77 -8.05
CA GLN A 113 -7.58 25.62 -6.68
C GLN A 113 -6.44 25.23 -5.72
N TRP A 114 -5.48 24.41 -6.15
CA TRP A 114 -4.31 24.07 -5.34
C TRP A 114 -3.57 25.30 -4.86
N TYR A 115 -3.23 26.20 -5.78
CA TYR A 115 -2.49 27.42 -5.45
C TYR A 115 -3.35 28.40 -4.64
N GLN A 116 -4.64 28.52 -4.95
CA GLN A 116 -5.54 29.45 -4.26
C GLN A 116 -5.88 29.03 -2.82
N GLN A 117 -5.86 27.73 -2.53
CA GLN A 117 -6.32 27.16 -1.25
C GLN A 117 -5.16 26.60 -0.41
N GLN A 118 -3.91 27.02 -0.69
CA GLN A 118 -2.73 26.42 -0.07
C GLN A 118 -2.77 26.47 1.47
N SER A 119 -3.19 27.61 2.04
CA SER A 119 -3.38 27.76 3.50
C SER A 119 -4.40 26.77 4.06
N ASP A 120 -5.52 26.58 3.37
CA ASP A 120 -6.59 25.68 3.80
C ASP A 120 -6.14 24.22 3.76
N LEU A 121 -5.33 23.85 2.75
CA LEU A 121 -4.73 22.52 2.66
C LEU A 121 -3.78 22.26 3.84
N GLU A 122 -3.01 23.27 4.25
CA GLU A 122 -2.04 23.17 5.35
C GLU A 122 -2.70 22.98 6.72
N THR A 123 -3.98 23.35 6.86
CA THR A 123 -4.75 23.08 8.10
C THR A 123 -4.88 21.59 8.40
N VAL A 124 -4.85 20.74 7.38
CA VAL A 124 -4.84 19.27 7.55
C VAL A 124 -3.44 18.78 7.88
N SER A 125 -2.45 19.23 7.12
CA SER A 125 -1.04 18.91 7.27
C SER A 125 -0.23 19.80 6.33
N THR A 126 0.97 20.23 6.73
CA THR A 126 1.90 20.92 5.82
C THR A 126 2.28 20.08 4.60
N GLN A 127 2.22 18.74 4.70
CA GLN A 127 2.45 17.86 3.57
C GLN A 127 1.26 17.82 2.60
N ASN A 128 0.10 18.35 2.98
CA ASN A 128 -1.09 18.34 2.15
C ASN A 128 -1.08 19.46 1.09
N SER A 129 -0.24 20.48 1.24
CA SER A 129 0.02 21.49 0.21
C SER A 129 1.17 21.15 -0.73
N ILE A 130 1.89 20.05 -0.47
CA ILE A 130 3.02 19.61 -1.30
C ILE A 130 2.51 18.70 -2.43
N PRO A 131 2.61 19.11 -3.71
CA PRO A 131 2.14 18.29 -4.82
C PRO A 131 3.06 17.09 -5.05
N SER A 132 2.45 15.92 -5.24
CA SER A 132 3.13 14.68 -5.58
C SER A 132 2.45 14.00 -6.78
N ILE A 133 3.26 13.37 -7.63
CA ILE A 133 2.82 12.43 -8.65
C ILE A 133 3.67 11.20 -8.41
N ASP A 134 3.07 10.06 -8.05
CA ASP A 134 3.88 9.01 -7.44
C ASP A 134 3.62 7.62 -7.99
N HIS A 135 4.75 7.00 -8.36
CA HIS A 135 4.92 5.60 -8.70
C HIS A 135 5.57 4.82 -7.56
N ALA A 136 5.69 5.34 -6.32
CA ALA A 136 6.41 4.66 -5.25
C ALA A 136 5.86 3.25 -4.99
N TYR A 137 4.55 3.05 -5.16
CA TYR A 137 3.95 1.73 -5.06
C TYR A 137 4.36 0.83 -6.23
N GLU A 138 4.28 1.33 -7.46
CA GLU A 138 4.65 0.65 -8.70
C GLU A 138 6.14 0.25 -8.69
N ARG A 139 7.01 1.19 -8.29
CA ARG A 139 8.44 0.99 -8.08
C ARG A 139 8.71 -0.02 -6.98
N TRP A 140 7.98 0.09 -5.86
CA TRP A 140 8.10 -0.86 -4.76
C TRP A 140 7.74 -2.28 -5.18
N TRP A 141 6.60 -2.48 -5.86
CA TRP A 141 6.18 -3.83 -6.23
C TRP A 141 7.15 -4.43 -7.24
N LEU A 142 7.70 -3.64 -8.17
CA LEU A 142 8.59 -4.15 -9.20
C LEU A 142 9.93 -4.55 -8.59
N LYS A 143 10.47 -3.69 -7.71
CA LYS A 143 11.65 -4.02 -6.93
C LYS A 143 11.42 -5.27 -6.08
N SER A 144 10.28 -5.36 -5.39
CA SER A 144 9.93 -6.49 -4.53
C SER A 144 9.76 -7.80 -5.32
N PHE A 145 9.22 -7.73 -6.53
CA PHE A 145 9.17 -8.87 -7.45
C PHE A 145 10.58 -9.38 -7.76
N PHE A 146 11.49 -8.51 -8.20
CA PHE A 146 12.86 -8.91 -8.50
C PHE A 146 13.62 -9.41 -7.27
N GLU A 147 13.43 -8.79 -6.11
CA GLU A 147 13.95 -9.32 -4.85
C GLU A 147 13.45 -10.74 -4.58
N ARG A 148 12.15 -11.01 -4.76
CA ARG A 148 11.56 -12.35 -4.60
C ARG A 148 12.14 -13.37 -5.58
N VAL A 149 12.38 -12.98 -6.83
CA VAL A 149 13.01 -13.86 -7.84
C VAL A 149 14.47 -14.16 -7.48
N ILE A 150 15.18 -13.19 -6.91
CA ILE A 150 16.62 -13.25 -6.57
C ILE A 150 16.88 -13.89 -5.19
N MET A 151 15.85 -14.15 -4.36
CA MET A 151 15.88 -14.60 -2.93
C MET A 151 16.90 -15.69 -2.54
N ARG A 152 17.49 -16.38 -3.50
CA ARG A 152 18.51 -17.41 -3.34
C ARG A 152 19.86 -16.82 -3.77
N PRO A 153 20.81 -16.54 -2.84
CA PRO A 153 22.12 -15.97 -3.16
C PRO A 153 22.84 -16.71 -4.31
N GLU A 154 22.66 -18.03 -4.39
CA GLU A 154 23.18 -18.90 -5.44
C GLU A 154 22.67 -18.58 -6.85
N LYS A 155 21.56 -17.83 -6.96
CA LYS A 155 20.99 -17.37 -8.23
C LYS A 155 21.49 -16.01 -8.68
N CYS A 156 22.25 -15.28 -7.85
CA CYS A 156 22.67 -13.91 -8.17
C CYS A 156 23.57 -13.82 -9.41
N VAL A 157 24.62 -14.66 -9.49
CA VAL A 157 25.54 -14.66 -10.64
C VAL A 157 24.82 -15.08 -11.94
N PRO A 158 24.05 -16.18 -11.97
CA PRO A 158 23.28 -16.51 -13.17
C PRO A 158 22.23 -15.46 -13.56
N LEU A 159 21.58 -14.81 -12.59
CA LEU A 159 20.62 -13.74 -12.87
C LEU A 159 21.32 -12.48 -13.43
N ASN A 160 22.49 -12.11 -12.91
CA ASN A 160 23.28 -11.02 -13.48
C ASN A 160 23.69 -11.32 -14.94
N ARG A 161 24.13 -12.54 -15.25
CA ARG A 161 24.41 -12.94 -16.64
C ARG A 161 23.16 -12.83 -17.50
N LEU A 162 22.03 -13.32 -17.01
CA LEU A 162 20.76 -13.27 -17.72
C LEU A 162 20.25 -11.83 -17.97
N PHE A 163 20.42 -10.93 -17.01
CA PHE A 163 19.95 -9.55 -17.10
C PHE A 163 20.87 -8.60 -17.88
N PHE A 164 22.18 -8.88 -17.92
CA PHE A 164 23.16 -7.94 -18.46
C PHE A 164 24.01 -8.49 -19.59
N GLU A 165 24.20 -9.81 -19.69
CA GLU A 165 25.02 -10.42 -20.75
C GLU A 165 24.13 -10.98 -21.88
N TYR A 166 23.02 -11.63 -21.53
CA TYR A 166 22.12 -12.23 -22.53
C TYR A 166 21.02 -11.29 -23.04
N GLY A 167 20.90 -10.09 -22.47
CA GLY A 167 20.13 -9.01 -23.08
C GLY A 167 19.81 -7.86 -22.12
N PRO A 168 20.03 -6.60 -22.50
CA PRO A 168 19.88 -5.42 -21.64
C PRO A 168 18.41 -5.03 -21.36
N TYR A 169 17.51 -6.02 -21.28
CA TYR A 169 16.06 -5.81 -21.17
C TYR A 169 15.62 -5.31 -19.79
N LEU A 170 16.49 -5.39 -18.78
CA LEU A 170 16.14 -5.02 -17.42
C LEU A 170 15.85 -3.52 -17.31
N GLN A 171 16.61 -2.66 -17.98
CA GLN A 171 16.34 -1.22 -17.97
C GLN A 171 14.98 -0.90 -18.63
N ASP A 172 14.62 -1.60 -19.72
CA ASP A 172 13.33 -1.43 -20.39
C ASP A 172 12.15 -1.79 -19.49
N ILE A 173 12.26 -2.90 -18.73
CA ILE A 173 11.24 -3.31 -17.75
C ILE A 173 11.02 -2.23 -16.69
N PHE A 174 12.10 -1.65 -16.16
CA PHE A 174 12.03 -0.57 -15.18
C PHE A 174 11.51 0.74 -15.77
N ASN A 175 11.87 1.04 -17.03
CA ASN A 175 11.30 2.16 -17.78
C ASN A 175 9.78 2.01 -18.01
N GLY A 176 9.30 0.76 -18.09
CA GLY A 176 7.87 0.45 -18.18
C GLY A 176 7.02 1.05 -17.05
N VAL A 177 7.59 1.27 -15.86
CA VAL A 177 6.86 1.92 -14.75
C VAL A 177 6.40 3.33 -15.11
N ALA A 178 7.21 4.10 -15.86
CA ALA A 178 6.85 5.46 -16.25
C ALA A 178 5.86 5.55 -17.40
N GLY A 179 5.73 4.47 -18.16
CA GLY A 179 4.98 4.45 -19.40
C GLY A 179 5.57 5.35 -20.50
N PRO A 180 4.87 5.47 -21.62
CA PRO A 180 5.31 6.32 -22.71
C PRO A 180 5.26 7.79 -22.28
N ALA A 181 6.25 8.58 -22.67
CA ALA A 181 6.33 10.01 -22.37
C ALA A 181 5.12 10.84 -22.86
N THR A 182 4.26 10.24 -23.68
CA THR A 182 3.05 10.83 -24.25
C THR A 182 1.78 10.58 -23.44
N GLN A 183 1.78 9.67 -22.45
CA GLN A 183 0.61 9.35 -21.63
C GLN A 183 0.97 9.46 -20.13
N ALA A 184 0.45 10.48 -19.45
CA ALA A 184 0.54 10.56 -18.00
C ALA A 184 -0.49 9.61 -17.36
N GLU A 185 -0.10 8.35 -17.15
CA GLU A 185 -0.87 7.31 -16.45
C GLU A 185 -0.74 7.46 -14.93
N LEU A 186 -0.96 8.69 -14.46
CA LEU A 186 -0.70 9.10 -13.11
C LEU A 186 -1.90 9.83 -12.52
N VAL A 187 -2.01 9.70 -11.19
CA VAL A 187 -2.92 10.48 -10.36
C VAL A 187 -2.06 11.46 -9.55
N GLY A 188 -2.33 12.74 -9.70
CA GLY A 188 -1.73 13.78 -8.87
C GLY A 188 -2.38 13.80 -7.50
N MET A 189 -1.63 13.97 -6.44
CA MET A 189 -2.22 14.11 -5.11
C MET A 189 -1.26 14.80 -4.18
N SER A 190 -1.74 15.23 -3.03
CA SER A 190 -0.86 15.74 -2.00
C SER A 190 0.07 14.68 -1.47
N GLN A 191 1.26 15.11 -1.06
CA GLN A 191 2.21 14.25 -0.37
C GLN A 191 1.53 13.61 0.85
N TYR A 192 0.65 14.33 1.55
CA TYR A 192 -0.13 13.77 2.65
C TYR A 192 -1.02 12.59 2.20
N VAL A 193 -1.90 12.78 1.22
CA VAL A 193 -2.79 11.72 0.70
C VAL A 193 -1.99 10.52 0.19
N ASN A 194 -0.90 10.79 -0.53
CA ASN A 194 -0.04 9.75 -1.07
C ASN A 194 0.67 8.94 0.03
N SER A 195 1.25 9.62 1.00
CA SER A 195 2.17 9.01 1.99
C SER A 195 1.45 8.39 3.18
N PHE A 196 0.34 8.98 3.60
CA PHE A 196 -0.38 8.57 4.81
C PHE A 196 -1.63 7.74 4.50
N PHE A 197 -2.24 7.89 3.33
CA PHE A 197 -3.42 7.12 2.95
C PHE A 197 -3.08 6.04 1.92
N LYS A 198 -2.66 6.41 0.71
CA LYS A 198 -2.35 5.43 -0.36
C LYS A 198 -1.28 4.43 0.11
N ALA A 199 -0.15 4.92 0.63
CA ALA A 199 0.96 4.07 1.04
C ALA A 199 0.67 3.24 2.31
N GLU A 200 -0.31 3.60 3.13
CA GLU A 200 -0.71 2.79 4.29
C GLU A 200 -1.42 1.49 3.86
N VAL A 201 -2.21 1.55 2.79
CA VAL A 201 -2.91 0.37 2.24
C VAL A 201 -2.02 -0.38 1.25
N MET A 202 -1.35 0.35 0.36
CA MET A 202 -0.58 -0.26 -0.73
C MET A 202 0.87 -0.58 -0.32
N GLY A 203 1.40 0.04 0.73
CA GLY A 203 2.78 -0.19 1.15
C GLY A 203 3.04 -1.58 1.76
N PRO A 204 4.32 -1.98 1.87
CA PRO A 204 4.72 -3.27 2.47
C PRO A 204 4.39 -3.41 3.95
N ARG A 205 4.19 -2.30 4.66
CA ARG A 205 4.15 -2.27 6.14
C ARG A 205 2.75 -2.42 6.71
N HIS A 206 1.72 -2.44 5.87
CA HIS A 206 0.32 -2.49 6.31
C HIS A 206 0.07 -3.58 7.36
N GLU A 207 0.43 -4.83 7.03
CA GLU A 207 0.22 -6.00 7.90
C GLU A 207 0.96 -5.84 9.23
N PHE A 208 2.23 -5.43 9.18
CA PHE A 208 3.02 -5.20 10.39
C PHE A 208 2.40 -4.14 11.29
N THR A 209 1.93 -3.03 10.72
CA THR A 209 1.26 -1.96 11.45
C THR A 209 -0.04 -2.46 12.08
N PHE A 210 -0.85 -3.21 11.33
CA PHE A 210 -2.09 -3.81 11.83
C PHE A 210 -1.81 -4.74 13.01
N GLN A 211 -0.90 -5.70 12.86
CA GLN A 211 -0.53 -6.64 13.92
C GLN A 211 0.01 -5.92 15.16
N ARG A 212 0.79 -4.85 14.99
CA ARG A 212 1.25 -4.02 16.10
C ARG A 212 0.08 -3.46 16.91
N PHE A 213 -0.96 -2.91 16.27
CA PHE A 213 -2.13 -2.34 16.95
C PHE A 213 -3.07 -3.40 17.55
N MET A 214 -3.00 -4.63 17.04
CA MET A 214 -3.72 -5.79 17.59
C MET A 214 -2.94 -6.53 18.70
N SER A 215 -1.67 -6.18 18.91
CA SER A 215 -0.81 -6.84 19.91
C SER A 215 -1.14 -6.47 21.35
N ALA A 216 -0.61 -7.27 22.29
CA ALA A 216 -0.69 -7.02 23.73
C ALA A 216 -0.16 -5.63 24.15
N THR A 217 0.80 -5.06 23.41
CA THR A 217 1.35 -3.72 23.70
C THR A 217 0.28 -2.63 23.64
N TYR A 218 -0.74 -2.82 22.78
CA TYR A 218 -1.85 -1.89 22.59
C TYR A 218 -3.16 -2.42 23.19
N ALA A 219 -3.13 -3.53 23.91
CA ALA A 219 -4.31 -4.04 24.60
C ALA A 219 -4.73 -3.08 25.72
N ILE A 220 -6.05 -2.96 25.91
CA ILE A 220 -6.66 -2.29 27.05
C ILE A 220 -7.53 -3.33 27.75
N ASP A 221 -7.13 -3.70 28.95
CA ASP A 221 -7.81 -4.68 29.79
C ASP A 221 -8.28 -4.04 31.12
N ARG A 222 -8.95 -4.84 31.96
CA ARG A 222 -9.48 -4.40 33.25
C ARG A 222 -8.41 -3.96 34.27
N ASN A 223 -7.16 -4.35 34.07
CA ASN A 223 -6.04 -4.06 34.97
C ASN A 223 -5.20 -2.87 34.49
N SER A 224 -5.46 -2.38 33.28
CA SER A 224 -4.78 -1.25 32.67
C SER A 224 -5.02 0.02 33.48
N LYS A 225 -4.03 0.91 33.54
CA LYS A 225 -4.16 2.20 34.23
C LYS A 225 -4.46 3.30 33.23
N TRP A 226 -5.43 4.16 33.55
CA TRP A 226 -5.80 5.29 32.69
C TRP A 226 -4.61 6.19 32.34
N GLN A 227 -3.87 6.57 33.37
CA GLN A 227 -2.58 7.26 33.30
C GLN A 227 -1.63 6.58 34.29
N GLY A 228 -0.38 6.31 33.88
CA GLY A 228 0.60 5.64 34.74
C GLY A 228 1.98 5.53 34.10
N SER A 229 3.02 5.59 34.92
CA SER A 229 4.43 5.72 34.51
C SER A 229 5.08 4.46 33.94
N ASN A 230 4.47 3.28 34.12
CA ASN A 230 5.12 1.99 33.86
C ASN A 230 4.62 1.31 32.57
N GLU A 231 3.60 1.88 31.89
CA GLU A 231 3.16 1.40 30.58
C GLU A 231 3.85 2.21 29.48
N ARG A 232 4.24 1.54 28.38
CA ARG A 232 4.88 2.21 27.22
C ARG A 232 3.98 3.27 26.57
N PHE A 233 2.67 3.05 26.61
CA PHE A 233 1.65 3.96 26.07
C PHE A 233 0.52 4.05 27.09
N THR A 234 0.06 5.26 27.35
CA THR A 234 -1.17 5.49 28.12
C THR A 234 -2.41 5.03 27.35
N ILE A 235 -3.53 4.85 28.03
CA ILE A 235 -4.80 4.47 27.39
C ILE A 235 -5.24 5.50 26.34
N PRO A 236 -5.17 6.83 26.61
CA PRO A 236 -5.42 7.84 25.59
C PRO A 236 -4.58 7.67 24.33
N GLU A 237 -3.26 7.48 24.48
CA GLU A 237 -2.37 7.30 23.33
C GLU A 237 -2.68 6.01 22.55
N LYS A 238 -3.03 4.92 23.23
CA LYS A 238 -3.42 3.67 22.57
C LYS A 238 -4.68 3.89 21.73
N LEU A 239 -5.70 4.55 22.28
CA LEU A 239 -6.97 4.81 21.59
C LEU A 239 -6.81 5.78 20.42
N ASP A 240 -6.11 6.90 20.63
CA ASP A 240 -5.81 7.88 19.58
C ASP A 240 -5.05 7.24 18.41
N ARG A 241 -4.02 6.44 18.70
CA ARG A 241 -3.22 5.80 17.65
C ARG A 241 -4.02 4.73 16.88
N LYS A 242 -4.88 3.96 17.56
CA LYS A 242 -5.75 2.98 16.89
C LYS A 242 -6.80 3.66 16.02
N LEU A 243 -7.47 4.70 16.52
CA LEU A 243 -8.46 5.46 15.75
C LEU A 243 -7.80 6.19 14.57
N GLY A 244 -6.66 6.84 14.79
CA GLY A 244 -5.91 7.47 13.71
C GLY A 244 -5.42 6.46 12.67
N TYR A 245 -5.08 5.23 13.08
CA TYR A 245 -4.77 4.17 12.12
C TYR A 245 -6.00 3.69 11.35
N LEU A 246 -7.14 3.51 12.03
CA LEU A 246 -8.42 3.16 11.40
C LEU A 246 -8.83 4.22 10.35
N GLU A 247 -8.67 5.50 10.66
CA GLU A 247 -8.89 6.60 9.71
C GLU A 247 -7.98 6.47 8.49
N ARG A 248 -6.67 6.31 8.68
CA ARG A 248 -5.70 6.19 7.57
C ARG A 248 -6.02 5.04 6.64
N ILE A 249 -6.39 3.86 7.16
CA ILE A 249 -6.72 2.71 6.32
C ILE A 249 -8.03 2.91 5.56
N ILE A 250 -9.07 3.50 6.19
CA ILE A 250 -10.33 3.83 5.51
C ILE A 250 -10.09 4.85 4.39
N SER A 251 -9.38 5.94 4.69
CA SER A 251 -9.01 6.96 3.70
C SER A 251 -8.13 6.36 2.59
N GLY A 252 -7.18 5.48 2.92
CA GLY A 252 -6.38 4.78 1.92
C GLY A 252 -7.22 3.94 0.97
N CYS A 253 -8.23 3.22 1.49
CA CYS A 253 -9.17 2.47 0.67
C CYS A 253 -9.99 3.41 -0.25
N GLN A 254 -10.42 4.57 0.26
CA GLN A 254 -11.08 5.61 -0.55
C GLN A 254 -10.18 6.17 -1.65
N VAL A 255 -8.88 6.36 -1.41
CA VAL A 255 -7.91 6.72 -2.47
C VAL A 255 -7.89 5.67 -3.56
N MET A 256 -7.92 4.38 -3.20
CA MET A 256 -7.93 3.28 -4.18
C MET A 256 -9.21 3.25 -5.02
N LYS A 257 -10.32 3.80 -4.52
CA LYS A 257 -11.59 3.93 -5.27
C LYS A 257 -11.61 5.08 -6.28
N ILE A 258 -10.62 5.97 -6.27
CA ILE A 258 -10.54 7.04 -7.28
C ILE A 258 -10.60 6.40 -8.66
N LYS A 259 -11.50 6.92 -9.52
CA LYS A 259 -11.84 6.31 -10.82
C LYS A 259 -10.65 5.96 -11.70
N SER A 260 -9.59 6.74 -11.59
CA SER A 260 -8.39 6.57 -12.38
C SER A 260 -7.30 5.70 -11.73
N MET A 261 -7.39 5.41 -10.43
CA MET A 261 -6.31 4.76 -9.68
C MET A 261 -6.05 3.33 -10.17
N ILE A 262 -7.04 2.45 -10.04
CA ILE A 262 -6.91 1.05 -10.43
C ILE A 262 -6.69 0.90 -11.94
N PRO A 263 -7.38 1.63 -12.83
CA PRO A 263 -7.10 1.58 -14.26
C PRO A 263 -5.65 1.93 -14.65
N TYR A 264 -5.01 2.92 -14.02
CA TYR A 264 -3.61 3.22 -14.33
C TYR A 264 -2.63 2.21 -13.77
N MET A 265 -2.93 1.66 -12.59
CA MET A 265 -2.16 0.52 -12.07
C MET A 265 -2.28 -0.69 -13.00
N GLN A 266 -3.47 -0.95 -13.53
CA GLN A 266 -3.75 -2.01 -14.49
C GLN A 266 -2.91 -1.84 -15.76
N ILE A 267 -2.91 -0.64 -16.35
CA ILE A 267 -2.11 -0.35 -17.56
C ILE A 267 -0.61 -0.53 -17.27
N THR A 268 -0.13 -0.01 -16.14
CA THR A 268 1.27 -0.19 -15.70
C THR A 268 1.61 -1.67 -15.54
N ASN A 269 0.73 -2.44 -14.90
CA ASN A 269 0.89 -3.87 -14.67
C ASN A 269 0.95 -4.65 -15.99
N GLN A 270 0.03 -4.38 -16.93
CA GLN A 270 -0.01 -5.01 -18.26
C GLN A 270 1.25 -4.70 -19.06
N ARG A 271 1.75 -3.46 -18.98
CA ARG A 271 2.99 -3.07 -19.67
C ARG A 271 4.19 -3.84 -19.15
N ILE A 272 4.37 -3.89 -17.82
CA ILE A 272 5.47 -4.64 -17.20
C ILE A 272 5.37 -6.11 -17.59
N TYR A 273 4.17 -6.71 -17.50
CA TYR A 273 3.93 -8.08 -17.90
C TYR A 273 4.27 -8.34 -19.38
N GLY A 274 3.88 -7.45 -20.29
CA GLY A 274 4.22 -7.53 -21.71
C GLY A 274 5.73 -7.47 -21.96
N LEU A 275 6.45 -6.58 -21.27
CA LEU A 275 7.90 -6.50 -21.35
C LEU A 275 8.59 -7.78 -20.85
N LEU A 276 8.09 -8.36 -19.75
CA LEU A 276 8.59 -9.65 -19.24
C LEU A 276 8.30 -10.80 -20.22
N ARG A 277 7.12 -10.82 -20.87
CA ARG A 277 6.81 -11.81 -21.92
C ARG A 277 7.74 -11.69 -23.12
N ASN A 278 8.03 -10.47 -23.57
CA ASN A 278 8.96 -10.24 -24.68
C ASN A 278 10.37 -10.70 -24.31
N MET A 279 10.81 -10.47 -23.08
CA MET A 279 12.07 -10.98 -22.55
C MET A 279 12.08 -12.52 -22.53
N ASP A 280 10.99 -13.16 -22.08
CA ASP A 280 10.85 -14.61 -22.12
C ASP A 280 10.83 -15.18 -23.55
N GLN A 281 10.35 -14.45 -24.55
CA GLN A 281 10.44 -14.90 -25.94
C GLN A 281 11.88 -14.80 -26.46
N LYS A 282 12.54 -13.65 -26.24
CA LYS A 282 13.90 -13.39 -26.74
C LYS A 282 14.97 -14.30 -26.13
N LEU A 283 14.89 -14.57 -24.82
CA LEU A 283 15.88 -15.41 -24.14
C LEU A 283 15.77 -16.89 -24.49
N GLY A 284 14.60 -17.38 -24.93
CA GLY A 284 14.36 -18.80 -25.14
C GLY A 284 14.36 -19.66 -23.86
N SER A 285 13.58 -20.75 -23.87
CA SER A 285 13.34 -21.56 -22.67
C SER A 285 14.57 -22.35 -22.18
N LYS A 286 15.52 -22.64 -23.10
CA LYS A 286 16.76 -23.39 -22.81
C LYS A 286 17.75 -22.56 -21.97
N ILE A 287 17.97 -21.30 -22.35
CA ILE A 287 18.88 -20.38 -21.64
C ILE A 287 18.33 -20.08 -20.24
N ARG A 288 17.01 -19.84 -20.11
CA ARG A 288 16.39 -19.59 -18.80
C ARG A 288 16.50 -20.79 -17.85
N ARG A 289 16.12 -21.99 -18.30
CA ARG A 289 16.21 -23.19 -17.46
C ARG A 289 17.64 -23.48 -17.00
N ALA A 290 18.62 -23.32 -17.89
CA ALA A 290 20.03 -23.54 -17.59
C ALA A 290 20.62 -22.52 -16.60
N ASN A 291 20.11 -21.28 -16.56
CA ASN A 291 20.70 -20.24 -15.73
C ASN A 291 19.93 -19.97 -14.43
N VAL A 292 18.59 -19.91 -14.44
CA VAL A 292 17.84 -19.34 -13.30
C VAL A 292 16.89 -20.32 -12.61
N GLY A 293 16.74 -21.53 -13.16
CA GLY A 293 15.96 -22.61 -12.54
C GLY A 293 14.45 -22.33 -12.45
N PHE A 294 13.93 -21.38 -13.24
CA PHE A 294 12.49 -21.17 -13.45
C PHE A 294 12.18 -21.00 -14.94
N SER A 295 10.93 -21.29 -15.33
CA SER A 295 10.53 -21.43 -16.73
C SER A 295 10.36 -20.10 -17.48
N ALA A 296 9.88 -19.05 -16.82
CA ALA A 296 9.61 -17.74 -17.41
C ALA A 296 9.38 -16.65 -16.33
N PHE A 297 9.76 -15.41 -16.61
CA PHE A 297 9.53 -14.26 -15.73
C PHE A 297 8.08 -13.81 -15.69
N ALA A 298 7.40 -13.79 -16.84
CA ALA A 298 6.05 -13.24 -16.92
C ALA A 298 5.04 -14.05 -16.07
N PRO A 299 5.03 -15.39 -16.11
CA PRO A 299 4.17 -16.20 -15.22
C PRO A 299 4.49 -15.99 -13.74
N LEU A 300 5.76 -15.83 -13.36
CA LEU A 300 6.15 -15.52 -11.99
C LEU A 300 5.64 -14.15 -11.55
N TYR A 301 5.74 -13.15 -12.43
CA TYR A 301 5.22 -11.81 -12.17
C TYR A 301 3.69 -11.81 -12.04
N LYS A 302 3.00 -12.57 -12.90
CA LYS A 302 1.55 -12.77 -12.81
C LYS A 302 1.15 -13.33 -11.44
N ALA A 303 1.74 -14.46 -11.05
CA ALA A 303 1.48 -15.09 -9.75
C ALA A 303 1.81 -14.15 -8.58
N TYR A 304 2.92 -13.40 -8.67
CA TYR A 304 3.29 -12.41 -7.68
C TYR A 304 2.25 -11.30 -7.53
N MET A 305 1.75 -10.75 -8.64
CA MET A 305 0.77 -9.66 -8.61
C MET A 305 -0.61 -10.14 -8.16
N GLU A 306 -1.02 -11.37 -8.52
CA GLU A 306 -2.25 -11.99 -8.01
C GLU A 306 -2.18 -12.19 -6.49
N GLN A 307 -1.06 -12.71 -5.99
CA GLN A 307 -0.81 -12.79 -4.54
C GLN A 307 -0.87 -11.40 -3.90
N LEU A 308 -0.19 -10.41 -4.50
CA LEU A 308 -0.16 -9.05 -3.98
C LEU A 308 -1.56 -8.44 -3.93
N ALA A 309 -2.41 -8.68 -4.93
CA ALA A 309 -3.80 -8.23 -4.93
C ALA A 309 -4.60 -8.84 -3.78
N CYS A 310 -4.52 -10.17 -3.56
CA CYS A 310 -5.16 -10.80 -2.41
C CYS A 310 -4.66 -10.20 -1.08
N GLU A 311 -3.33 -10.04 -0.92
CA GLU A 311 -2.73 -9.41 0.27
C GLU A 311 -3.26 -7.98 0.49
N LYS A 312 -3.43 -7.20 -0.59
CA LYS A 312 -3.97 -5.83 -0.50
C LYS A 312 -5.47 -5.80 -0.20
N MET A 313 -6.23 -6.80 -0.64
CA MET A 313 -7.65 -6.90 -0.29
C MET A 313 -7.89 -7.32 1.17
N ALA A 314 -6.91 -7.97 1.83
CA ALA A 314 -7.01 -8.32 3.25
C ALA A 314 -7.20 -7.09 4.17
N VAL A 315 -6.76 -5.90 3.73
CA VAL A 315 -6.99 -4.62 4.45
C VAL A 315 -8.46 -4.39 4.79
N ILE A 316 -9.38 -4.87 3.94
CA ILE A 316 -10.82 -4.73 4.15
C ILE A 316 -11.22 -5.45 5.45
N GLY A 317 -10.73 -6.67 5.65
CA GLY A 317 -10.93 -7.42 6.89
C GLY A 317 -10.29 -6.72 8.09
N HIS A 318 -9.13 -6.07 7.90
CA HIS A 318 -8.43 -5.36 8.97
C HIS A 318 -9.21 -4.16 9.49
N VAL A 319 -9.90 -3.44 8.61
CA VAL A 319 -10.80 -2.34 8.99
C VAL A 319 -11.88 -2.83 9.96
N TYR A 320 -12.57 -3.92 9.65
CA TYR A 320 -13.60 -4.50 10.51
C TYR A 320 -13.02 -4.93 11.86
N ARG A 321 -11.94 -5.72 11.84
CA ARG A 321 -11.31 -6.23 13.08
C ARG A 321 -10.81 -5.10 13.98
N LEU A 322 -10.23 -4.06 13.42
CA LEU A 322 -9.73 -2.91 14.18
C LEU A 322 -10.88 -2.09 14.77
N ALA A 323 -11.94 -1.81 14.00
CA ALA A 323 -13.12 -1.09 14.50
C ALA A 323 -13.80 -1.83 15.67
N ASP A 324 -13.88 -3.17 15.58
CA ASP A 324 -14.39 -4.01 16.66
C ASP A 324 -13.47 -4.01 17.88
N GLN A 325 -12.15 -4.06 17.67
CA GLN A 325 -11.19 -3.99 18.75
C GLN A 325 -11.28 -2.64 19.48
N VAL A 326 -11.33 -1.52 18.75
CA VAL A 326 -11.49 -0.18 19.36
C VAL A 326 -12.83 -0.08 20.10
N SER A 327 -13.90 -0.67 19.58
CA SER A 327 -15.19 -0.75 20.29
C SER A 327 -15.06 -1.46 21.64
N ARG A 328 -14.34 -2.60 21.68
CA ARG A 328 -14.06 -3.34 22.92
C ARG A 328 -13.21 -2.51 23.88
N ASP A 329 -12.13 -1.92 23.37
CA ASP A 329 -11.21 -1.10 24.16
C ASP A 329 -11.91 0.10 24.80
N LEU A 330 -12.79 0.80 24.07
CA LEU A 330 -13.56 1.93 24.60
C LEU A 330 -14.58 1.54 25.68
N ARG A 331 -15.11 0.31 25.61
CA ARG A 331 -15.97 -0.24 26.67
C ARG A 331 -15.14 -0.57 27.91
N THR A 332 -14.02 -1.27 27.73
CA THR A 332 -13.12 -1.62 28.83
C THR A 332 -12.58 -0.37 29.52
N ALA A 333 -12.09 0.60 28.74
CA ALA A 333 -11.56 1.86 29.24
C ALA A 333 -12.59 2.66 30.05
N GLY A 334 -13.87 2.60 29.67
CA GLY A 334 -14.96 3.25 30.40
C GLY A 334 -15.23 2.67 31.79
N ASN A 335 -14.76 1.45 32.07
CA ASN A 335 -14.91 0.81 33.38
C ASN A 335 -13.67 0.97 34.27
N LEU A 336 -12.64 1.67 33.80
CA LEU A 336 -11.41 1.88 34.57
C LEU A 336 -11.54 3.05 35.54
N ARG A 337 -10.85 2.93 36.67
CA ARG A 337 -10.76 4.02 37.65
C ARG A 337 -10.00 5.20 37.05
N GLY A 338 -10.58 6.41 37.18
CA GLY A 338 -9.99 7.64 36.67
C GLY A 338 -10.19 7.87 35.17
N ALA A 339 -11.10 7.13 34.54
CA ALA A 339 -11.43 7.33 33.13
C ALA A 339 -11.98 8.74 32.85
N ASP A 340 -11.42 9.40 31.84
CA ASP A 340 -11.94 10.68 31.34
C ASP A 340 -13.15 10.40 30.44
N THR A 341 -14.34 10.65 30.98
CA THR A 341 -15.62 10.42 30.30
C THR A 341 -15.80 11.32 29.08
N ALA A 342 -15.25 12.54 29.10
CA ALA A 342 -15.32 13.45 27.97
C ALA A 342 -14.43 12.96 26.82
N ALA A 343 -13.21 12.51 27.11
CA ALA A 343 -12.33 11.90 26.11
C ALA A 343 -12.95 10.64 25.50
N LEU A 344 -13.49 9.74 26.33
CA LEU A 344 -14.17 8.53 25.85
C LEU A 344 -15.38 8.85 24.96
N SER A 345 -16.16 9.88 25.30
CA SER A 345 -17.28 10.33 24.47
C SER A 345 -16.81 10.80 23.09
N ARG A 346 -15.72 11.59 23.03
CA ARG A 346 -15.13 12.03 21.76
C ARG A 346 -14.66 10.86 20.91
N TRP A 347 -13.95 9.89 21.49
CA TRP A 347 -13.47 8.72 20.75
C TRP A 347 -14.60 7.81 20.27
N ARG A 348 -15.67 7.63 21.06
CA ARG A 348 -16.87 6.92 20.60
C ARG A 348 -17.50 7.63 19.41
N CYS A 349 -17.64 8.96 19.45
CA CYS A 349 -18.15 9.74 18.32
C CYS A 349 -17.27 9.60 17.06
N ILE A 350 -15.94 9.59 17.19
CA ILE A 350 -15.02 9.33 16.06
C ILE A 350 -15.24 7.91 15.51
N LEU A 351 -15.30 6.91 16.38
CA LEU A 351 -15.50 5.52 15.99
C LEU A 351 -16.84 5.30 15.27
N GLU A 352 -17.93 5.86 15.78
CA GLU A 352 -19.25 5.68 15.17
C GLU A 352 -19.31 6.29 13.77
N ARG A 353 -18.69 7.45 13.55
CA ARG A 353 -18.54 8.02 12.20
C ARG A 353 -17.74 7.11 11.25
N HIS A 354 -16.68 6.46 11.75
CA HIS A 354 -15.98 5.46 10.94
C HIS A 354 -16.85 4.23 10.68
N LYS A 355 -17.64 3.77 11.65
CA LYS A 355 -18.58 2.66 11.46
C LYS A 355 -19.67 2.98 10.43
N GLU A 356 -20.17 4.21 10.38
CA GLU A 356 -21.11 4.65 9.35
C GLU A 356 -20.51 4.54 7.93
N VAL A 357 -19.24 4.91 7.76
CA VAL A 357 -18.51 4.69 6.49
C VAL A 357 -18.36 3.20 6.24
N ILE A 358 -17.92 2.43 7.24
CA ILE A 358 -17.70 0.98 7.16
C ILE A 358 -18.98 0.23 6.75
N ALA A 359 -20.13 0.65 7.26
CA ALA A 359 -21.46 0.11 6.97
C ALA A 359 -21.94 0.37 5.54
N ARG A 360 -21.23 1.23 4.78
CA ARG A 360 -21.47 1.50 3.36
C ARG A 360 -20.27 1.03 2.55
N PRO A 361 -20.09 -0.29 2.30
CA PRO A 361 -18.96 -0.86 1.56
C PRO A 361 -18.63 -0.14 0.25
N GLN A 362 -19.64 0.27 -0.49
CA GLN A 362 -19.54 1.02 -1.74
C GLN A 362 -18.86 2.39 -1.60
N SER A 363 -18.75 2.94 -0.39
CA SER A 363 -18.09 4.24 -0.15
C SER A 363 -16.58 4.15 0.08
N TRP A 364 -16.03 2.97 0.39
CA TRP A 364 -14.62 2.84 0.77
C TRP A 364 -13.95 1.55 0.31
N ARG A 365 -14.65 0.41 0.20
CA ARG A 365 -14.05 -0.85 -0.29
C ARG A 365 -13.68 -0.74 -1.76
N PHE A 366 -12.53 -1.31 -2.10
CA PHE A 366 -12.03 -1.45 -3.47
C PHE A 366 -11.76 -2.93 -3.76
N ALA A 367 -11.65 -3.28 -5.03
CA ALA A 367 -11.24 -4.61 -5.47
C ALA A 367 -10.12 -4.45 -6.49
N ILE A 368 -9.11 -5.30 -6.40
CA ILE A 368 -8.04 -5.38 -7.40
C ILE A 368 -8.20 -6.70 -8.11
N ASP A 369 -8.58 -6.64 -9.37
CA ASP A 369 -8.59 -7.77 -10.29
C ASP A 369 -7.74 -7.43 -11.50
N TRP A 370 -6.68 -8.21 -11.72
CA TRP A 370 -5.71 -7.91 -12.76
C TRP A 370 -6.14 -8.52 -14.09
N ASP A 371 -6.43 -7.68 -15.06
CA ASP A 371 -6.64 -8.14 -16.44
C ASP A 371 -5.30 -8.47 -17.13
N TRP A 372 -5.09 -9.74 -17.45
CA TRP A 372 -3.88 -10.22 -18.12
C TRP A 372 -4.02 -10.29 -19.64
N ASP A 373 -5.21 -10.02 -20.20
CA ASP A 373 -5.37 -9.95 -21.64
C ASP A 373 -4.83 -8.62 -22.16
N HIS A 374 -3.79 -8.74 -22.98
CA HIS A 374 -3.04 -7.66 -23.59
C HIS A 374 -3.75 -7.13 -24.84
N ARG A 375 -4.87 -7.75 -25.25
CA ARG A 375 -5.64 -7.42 -26.45
C ARG A 375 -6.83 -6.50 -26.18
N HIS A 376 -7.20 -6.28 -24.92
CA HIS A 376 -8.34 -5.46 -24.53
C HIS A 376 -7.89 -4.31 -23.63
N SER A 377 -7.39 -3.22 -24.21
CA SER A 377 -7.01 -2.01 -23.44
C SER A 377 -8.22 -1.19 -22.94
N ARG A 378 -9.39 -1.81 -22.80
CA ARG A 378 -10.60 -1.19 -22.23
C ARG A 378 -10.89 -1.87 -20.90
N SER A 379 -10.33 -1.32 -19.84
CA SER A 379 -10.64 -1.73 -18.47
C SER A 379 -12.12 -1.48 -18.17
N HIS A 380 -12.89 -2.54 -17.98
CA HIS A 380 -14.19 -2.46 -17.32
C HIS A 380 -13.93 -2.33 -15.82
N VAL A 381 -14.13 -1.12 -15.28
CA VAL A 381 -14.21 -0.93 -13.84
C VAL A 381 -15.61 -1.35 -13.43
N TRP A 382 -15.72 -2.51 -12.77
CA TRP A 382 -16.98 -2.94 -12.16
C TRP A 382 -17.28 -2.02 -10.98
N TYR A 383 -18.23 -1.10 -11.19
CA TYR A 383 -18.87 -0.32 -10.15
C TYR A 383 -20.27 -0.88 -9.85
N ASP A 384 -20.45 -2.20 -9.91
CA ASP A 384 -21.76 -2.80 -9.68
C ASP A 384 -21.88 -3.45 -8.30
N GLU A 385 -23.08 -3.32 -7.76
CA GLU A 385 -23.53 -3.53 -6.38
C GLU A 385 -23.48 -4.98 -5.88
N GLU A 386 -22.87 -5.90 -6.64
CA GLU A 386 -22.78 -7.32 -6.33
C GLU A 386 -21.32 -7.79 -6.20
N MET A 387 -20.61 -7.34 -5.16
CA MET A 387 -19.35 -7.98 -4.74
C MET A 387 -19.61 -9.31 -3.99
N THR A 388 -20.31 -10.25 -4.62
CA THR A 388 -20.60 -11.58 -4.04
C THR A 388 -19.46 -12.59 -4.20
N ASN A 389 -18.42 -12.29 -5.00
CA ASN A 389 -17.34 -13.23 -5.33
C ASN A 389 -15.94 -12.88 -4.78
N VAL A 390 -15.82 -12.05 -3.73
CA VAL A 390 -14.53 -11.80 -3.02
C VAL A 390 -14.21 -12.93 -2.01
N THR A 391 -14.92 -14.05 -2.07
CA THR A 391 -14.79 -15.14 -1.10
C THR A 391 -13.48 -15.92 -1.24
N ALA A 392 -12.85 -15.93 -2.42
CA ALA A 392 -11.66 -16.75 -2.68
C ALA A 392 -10.38 -16.26 -1.95
N CYS A 393 -10.15 -14.94 -1.81
CA CYS A 393 -8.96 -14.44 -1.09
C CYS A 393 -9.18 -14.37 0.44
N ILE A 394 -10.42 -14.42 0.93
CA ILE A 394 -10.74 -14.27 2.37
C ILE A 394 -10.64 -15.60 3.13
N ILE A 395 -10.76 -16.74 2.44
CA ILE A 395 -10.81 -18.07 3.09
C ILE A 395 -9.42 -18.59 3.56
N VAL A 396 -8.30 -17.93 3.22
CA VAL A 396 -6.94 -18.44 3.51
C VAL A 396 -6.14 -17.56 4.50
N ALA A 397 -6.74 -16.56 5.15
CA ALA A 397 -6.06 -15.67 6.11
C ALA A 397 -6.48 -15.90 7.56
#